data_AF-A0A6S6SAG8-F1
#
_entry.id   AF-A0A6S6SAG8-F1
#
_cell.length_a   1.000
_cell.length_b   1.000
_cell.length_c   1.000
_cell.angle_alpha   90.00
_cell.angle_beta   90.00
_cell.angle_gamma   90.00
#
_symmetry.space_group_name_H-M   'P 1'
#
loop_
_entity.id
_entity.type
_entity.pdbx_description
1 polymer ?
#
loop_
_entity_poly.entity_id
_entity_poly.type
_entity_poly.pdbx_seq_one_letter_code
_entity_poly.pdbx_strand_id
1 'polypeptide(L)'
;MKIDFNNYLVYKFLNSLFAGVSIGAIFTIYAPIKDPYIYSIGGIALGFGLLAVAFFYEKILNIKAYLFISLLVEVLIFLTIVVILVFKYSYINALFVYIGYQVSFIFGSYLTRAETIILNNAKKLSLIDIYKQMGYLIGMFCSFVFYKLAQTLYNINSSENQVYYIHFVFLTLQILIIIFLLRAFKGRHIDNNS
;
A
#
# COMPACT_ATOMS: atom_id res chain seq x y z
N MET A 1 -24.15 -0.12 3.04
CA MET A 1 -22.80 -0.29 3.63
C MET A 1 -22.37 1.06 4.18
N LYS A 2 -21.84 1.13 5.39
CA LYS A 2 -21.43 2.38 6.04
C LYS A 2 -19.99 2.22 6.56
N ILE A 3 -19.20 3.27 6.43
CA ILE A 3 -17.80 3.28 6.90
C ILE A 3 -17.78 3.60 8.40
N ASP A 4 -17.16 2.74 9.19
CA ASP A 4 -16.73 3.06 10.54
C ASP A 4 -15.49 3.95 10.47
N PHE A 5 -15.71 5.23 10.74
CA PHE A 5 -14.69 6.26 10.53
C PHE A 5 -13.45 6.07 11.42
N ASN A 6 -13.59 5.56 12.65
CA ASN A 6 -12.44 5.38 13.55
C ASN A 6 -11.55 4.25 13.05
N ASN A 7 -12.14 3.10 12.72
CA ASN A 7 -11.40 1.99 12.14
C ASN A 7 -10.79 2.37 10.77
N TYR A 8 -11.48 3.21 10.01
CA TYR A 8 -11.00 3.73 8.73
C TYR A 8 -9.78 4.65 8.88
N LEU A 9 -9.76 5.52 9.89
CA LEU A 9 -8.60 6.36 10.20
C LEU A 9 -7.37 5.50 10.56
N VAL A 10 -7.56 4.47 11.39
CA VAL A 10 -6.48 3.53 11.75
C VAL A 10 -5.97 2.79 10.52
N TYR A 11 -6.86 2.31 9.65
CA TYR A 11 -6.48 1.71 8.37
C TYR A 11 -5.62 2.66 7.52
N LYS A 12 -6.05 3.91 7.31
CA LYS A 12 -5.31 4.87 6.49
C LYS A 12 -3.97 5.26 7.09
N PHE A 13 -3.90 5.40 8.41
CA PHE A 13 -2.65 5.60 9.13
C PHE A 13 -1.69 4.44 8.92
N LEU A 14 -2.12 3.20 9.15
CA LEU A 14 -1.28 2.00 8.99
C LEU A 14 -0.82 1.82 7.55
N ASN A 15 -1.71 2.02 6.57
CA ASN A 15 -1.38 1.93 5.15
C ASN A 15 -0.32 2.97 4.75
N SER A 16 -0.43 4.20 5.24
CA SER A 16 0.59 5.23 4.98
C SER A 16 1.89 5.01 5.76
N LEU A 17 1.80 4.43 6.96
CA LEU A 17 2.96 4.00 7.73
C LEU A 17 3.74 2.93 6.98
N PHE A 18 3.07 1.91 6.44
CA PHE A 18 3.69 0.92 5.56
C PHE A 18 4.41 1.57 4.39
N ALA A 19 3.76 2.51 3.69
CA ALA A 19 4.38 3.25 2.58
C ALA A 19 5.67 3.96 3.03
N GLY A 20 5.64 4.65 4.18
CA GLY A 20 6.79 5.33 4.76
C GLY A 20 7.93 4.38 5.13
N VAL A 21 7.65 3.21 5.71
CA VAL A 21 8.69 2.22 6.03
C VAL A 21 9.28 1.61 4.76
N SER A 22 8.44 1.37 3.75
CA SER A 22 8.80 0.65 2.52
C SER A 22 9.68 1.41 1.54
N ILE A 23 9.67 2.75 1.55
CA ILE A 23 10.30 3.56 0.50
C ILE A 23 11.80 3.28 0.32
N GLY A 24 12.53 3.05 1.41
CA GLY A 24 13.95 2.72 1.35
C GLY A 24 14.26 1.31 0.84
N ALA A 25 13.33 0.36 1.04
CA ALA A 25 13.52 -1.02 0.61
C ALA A 25 13.43 -1.18 -0.92
N ILE A 26 12.65 -0.32 -1.58
CA ILE A 26 12.40 -0.38 -3.04
C ILE A 26 13.72 -0.37 -3.83
N PHE A 27 14.70 0.44 -3.44
CA PHE A 27 15.98 0.52 -4.14
C PHE A 27 16.74 -0.81 -4.15
N THR A 28 16.66 -1.57 -3.06
CA THR A 28 17.32 -2.88 -2.98
C THR A 28 16.50 -3.94 -3.71
N ILE A 29 15.16 -3.90 -3.58
CA ILE A 29 14.27 -4.84 -4.27
C ILE A 29 14.44 -4.72 -5.79
N TYR A 30 14.58 -3.50 -6.32
CA TYR A 30 14.70 -3.25 -7.74
C TYR A 30 16.15 -3.28 -8.27
N ALA A 31 17.16 -3.40 -7.41
CA ALA A 31 18.56 -3.48 -7.82
C ALA A 31 18.86 -4.54 -8.90
N PRO A 32 18.17 -5.71 -8.94
CA PRO A 32 18.34 -6.67 -10.03
C PRO A 32 17.85 -6.18 -11.40
N ILE A 33 16.91 -5.21 -11.46
CA ILE A 33 16.36 -4.63 -12.68
C ILE A 33 17.25 -3.45 -13.10
N LYS A 34 18.29 -3.75 -13.87
CA LYS A 34 19.31 -2.78 -14.26
C LYS A 34 18.91 -1.91 -15.45
N ASP A 35 18.10 -2.45 -16.37
CA ASP A 35 17.85 -1.80 -17.65
C ASP A 35 16.78 -0.71 -17.55
N PRO A 36 17.10 0.57 -17.86
CA PRO A 36 16.16 1.67 -17.74
C PRO A 36 14.90 1.52 -18.61
N TYR A 37 15.00 0.89 -19.78
CA TYR A 37 13.88 0.73 -20.70
C TYR A 37 12.73 -0.10 -20.09
N ILE A 38 13.02 -0.99 -19.14
CA ILE A 38 12.00 -1.78 -18.43
C ILE A 38 11.08 -0.85 -17.62
N TYR A 39 11.67 0.15 -16.94
CA TYR A 39 10.90 1.14 -16.20
C TYR A 39 10.07 2.04 -17.13
N SER A 40 10.59 2.35 -18.33
CA SER A 40 9.84 3.08 -19.35
C SER A 40 8.63 2.29 -19.85
N ILE A 41 8.79 1.00 -20.18
CA ILE A 41 7.68 0.13 -20.58
C ILE A 41 6.66 0.00 -19.46
N GLY A 42 7.12 -0.20 -18.22
CA GLY A 42 6.22 -0.26 -17.07
C GLY A 42 5.47 1.05 -16.84
N GLY A 43 6.11 2.21 -17.07
CA GLY A 43 5.45 3.53 -17.04
C GLY A 43 4.39 3.70 -18.13
N ILE A 44 4.66 3.23 -19.35
CA ILE A 44 3.67 3.22 -20.45
C ILE A 44 2.48 2.32 -20.07
N ALA A 45 2.75 1.11 -19.58
CA ALA A 45 1.73 0.17 -19.14
C ALA A 45 0.88 0.73 -17.98
N LEU A 46 1.52 1.39 -17.00
CA LEU A 46 0.84 2.12 -15.93
C LEU A 46 -0.09 3.19 -16.50
N GLY A 47 0.38 3.99 -17.46
CA GLY A 47 -0.43 5.02 -18.13
C GLY A 47 -1.68 4.45 -18.81
N PHE A 48 -1.54 3.36 -19.56
CA PHE A 48 -2.67 2.66 -20.14
C PHE A 48 -3.61 2.07 -19.09
N GLY A 49 -3.07 1.55 -17.99
CA GLY A 49 -3.86 1.04 -16.87
C GLY A 49 -4.70 2.13 -16.20
N LEU A 50 -4.09 3.29 -15.93
CA LEU A 50 -4.78 4.46 -15.37
C LEU A 50 -5.92 4.92 -16.30
N LEU A 51 -5.66 4.97 -17.60
CA LEU A 51 -6.67 5.32 -18.61
C LEU A 51 -7.81 4.28 -18.64
N ALA A 52 -7.47 2.99 -18.59
CA ALA A 52 -8.46 1.91 -18.56
C ALA A 52 -9.39 2.04 -17.34
N VAL A 53 -8.83 2.23 -16.14
CA VAL A 53 -9.65 2.42 -14.92
C VAL A 53 -10.54 3.66 -15.03
N ALA A 54 -10.05 4.75 -15.63
CA ALA A 54 -10.83 5.96 -15.83
C ALA A 54 -12.09 5.76 -16.67
N PHE A 55 -12.04 4.93 -17.72
CA PHE A 55 -13.22 4.58 -18.53
C PHE A 55 -14.32 3.87 -17.72
N PHE A 56 -13.97 3.22 -16.61
CA PHE A 56 -14.94 2.49 -15.78
C PHE A 56 -15.48 3.29 -14.59
N TYR A 57 -15.06 4.54 -14.40
CA TYR A 57 -15.40 5.34 -13.22
C TYR A 57 -16.89 5.37 -12.87
N GLU A 58 -17.76 5.51 -13.87
CA GLU A 58 -19.22 5.50 -13.63
C GLU A 58 -19.70 4.22 -12.92
N LYS A 59 -19.04 3.09 -13.18
CA LYS A 59 -19.40 1.78 -12.60
C LYS A 59 -18.68 1.53 -11.28
N ILE A 60 -17.45 2.03 -11.11
CA ILE A 60 -16.60 1.69 -9.96
C ILE A 60 -16.58 2.75 -8.85
N LEU A 61 -17.09 3.97 -9.05
CA LEU A 61 -17.15 5.01 -8.02
C LEU A 61 -18.29 4.78 -7.01
N ASN A 62 -18.31 3.62 -6.37
CA ASN A 62 -19.25 3.27 -5.31
C ASN A 62 -18.54 2.54 -4.16
N ILE A 63 -19.19 2.48 -3.00
CA ILE A 63 -18.60 1.93 -1.78
C ILE A 63 -18.24 0.44 -1.87
N LYS A 64 -19.00 -0.36 -2.63
CA LYS A 64 -18.74 -1.80 -2.79
C LYS A 64 -17.47 -2.04 -3.62
N ALA A 65 -17.38 -1.35 -4.76
CA ALA A 65 -16.20 -1.38 -5.62
C ALA A 65 -14.97 -0.81 -4.92
N TYR A 66 -15.14 0.24 -4.12
CA TYR A 66 -14.05 0.81 -3.33
C TYR A 66 -13.46 -0.19 -2.35
N LEU A 67 -14.29 -0.91 -1.57
CA LEU A 67 -13.80 -1.96 -0.68
C LEU A 67 -13.11 -3.09 -1.45
N PHE A 68 -13.75 -3.58 -2.52
CA PHE A 68 -13.21 -4.67 -3.32
C PHE A 68 -11.83 -4.32 -3.90
N ILE A 69 -11.71 -3.16 -4.52
CA ILE A 69 -10.46 -2.69 -5.13
C ILE A 69 -9.41 -2.41 -4.05
N SER A 70 -9.79 -1.78 -2.93
CA SER A 70 -8.86 -1.57 -1.80
C SER A 70 -8.31 -2.91 -1.31
N LEU A 71 -9.18 -3.90 -1.09
CA LEU A 71 -8.76 -5.23 -0.64
C LEU A 71 -7.88 -5.94 -1.68
N LEU A 72 -8.22 -5.84 -2.97
CA LEU A 72 -7.41 -6.38 -4.05
C LEU A 72 -5.99 -5.81 -4.04
N VAL A 73 -5.86 -4.48 -3.88
CA VAL A 73 -4.55 -3.82 -3.78
C VAL A 73 -3.80 -4.31 -2.54
N GLU A 74 -4.44 -4.39 -1.37
CA GLU A 74 -3.78 -4.90 -0.16
C GLU A 74 -3.34 -6.36 -0.29
N VAL A 75 -4.12 -7.20 -0.98
CA VAL A 75 -3.74 -8.60 -1.25
C VAL A 75 -2.56 -8.67 -2.22
N LEU A 76 -2.52 -7.83 -3.25
CA LEU A 76 -1.37 -7.76 -4.16
C LEU A 76 -0.09 -7.37 -3.42
N ILE A 77 -0.14 -6.35 -2.56
CA ILE A 77 1.01 -5.95 -1.73
C ILE A 77 1.40 -7.05 -0.74
N PHE A 78 0.42 -7.77 -0.16
CA PHE A 78 0.73 -8.92 0.68
C PHE A 78 1.48 -10.02 -0.10
N LEU A 79 1.05 -10.33 -1.33
CA LEU A 79 1.72 -11.31 -2.18
C LEU A 79 3.16 -10.90 -2.53
N THR A 80 3.43 -9.62 -2.80
CA THR A 80 4.80 -9.17 -3.09
C THR A 80 5.72 -9.34 -1.89
N ILE A 81 5.24 -9.07 -0.67
CA ILE A 81 5.99 -9.29 0.57
C ILE A 81 6.32 -10.78 0.75
N VAL A 82 5.33 -11.66 0.54
CA VAL A 82 5.52 -13.12 0.65
C VAL A 82 6.55 -13.61 -0.37
N VAL A 83 6.53 -13.10 -1.60
CA VAL A 83 7.50 -13.47 -2.63
C VAL A 83 8.93 -13.14 -2.21
N ILE A 84 9.18 -11.95 -1.65
CA ILE A 84 10.52 -11.58 -1.18
C ILE A 84 10.96 -12.40 0.03
N LEU A 85 10.04 -12.77 0.93
CA LEU A 85 10.38 -13.57 2.11
C LEU A 85 10.68 -15.04 1.77
N VAL A 86 10.02 -15.61 0.75
CA VAL A 86 10.14 -17.03 0.38
C VAL A 86 11.21 -17.26 -0.67
N PHE A 87 11.36 -16.35 -1.64
CA PHE A 87 12.28 -16.51 -2.76
C PHE A 87 13.52 -15.62 -2.62
N LYS A 88 14.62 -16.04 -3.25
CA LYS A 88 15.87 -15.26 -3.27
C LYS A 88 15.72 -13.97 -4.09
N TYR A 89 16.52 -12.95 -3.77
CA TYR A 89 16.66 -11.77 -4.61
C TYR A 89 17.17 -12.18 -5.99
N SER A 90 16.31 -12.06 -7.00
CA SER A 90 16.59 -12.42 -8.39
C SER A 90 15.87 -11.44 -9.32
N TYR A 91 16.33 -11.37 -10.57
CA TYR A 91 15.69 -10.53 -11.59
C TYR A 91 14.20 -10.84 -11.75
N ILE A 92 13.82 -12.12 -11.81
CA ILE A 92 12.44 -12.56 -12.00
C ILE A 92 11.56 -12.13 -10.82
N ASN A 93 12.05 -12.30 -9.59
CA ASN A 93 11.29 -11.94 -8.40
C ASN A 93 11.17 -10.42 -8.24
N ALA A 94 12.23 -9.68 -8.56
CA ALA A 94 12.20 -8.21 -8.59
C ALA A 94 11.17 -7.71 -9.62
N LEU A 95 11.14 -8.31 -10.81
CA LEU A 95 10.17 -7.97 -11.85
C LEU A 95 8.73 -8.28 -11.43
N PHE A 96 8.50 -9.41 -10.76
CA PHE A 96 7.19 -9.76 -10.21
C PHE A 96 6.71 -8.71 -9.20
N VAL A 97 7.59 -8.31 -8.27
CA VAL A 97 7.28 -7.28 -7.27
C VAL A 97 7.04 -5.93 -7.95
N TYR A 98 7.85 -5.57 -8.94
CA TYR A 98 7.66 -4.35 -9.73
C TYR A 98 6.29 -4.32 -10.40
N ILE A 99 5.88 -5.40 -11.09
CA ILE A 99 4.57 -5.53 -11.72
C ILE A 99 3.44 -5.42 -10.66
N GLY A 100 3.58 -6.08 -9.52
CA GLY A 100 2.61 -6.00 -8.42
C GLY A 100 2.41 -4.56 -7.91
N TYR A 101 3.48 -3.79 -7.79
CA TYR A 101 3.41 -2.37 -7.47
C TYR A 101 2.78 -1.55 -8.59
N GLN A 102 3.08 -1.81 -9.86
CA GLN A 102 2.43 -1.11 -10.98
C GLN A 102 0.91 -1.30 -10.96
N VAL A 103 0.43 -2.53 -10.75
CA VAL A 103 -1.01 -2.80 -10.62
C VAL A 103 -1.63 -2.04 -9.45
N SER A 104 -0.93 -2.00 -8.31
CA SER A 104 -1.39 -1.22 -7.15
C SER A 104 -1.48 0.29 -7.47
N PHE A 105 -0.51 0.83 -8.21
CA PHE A 105 -0.50 2.25 -8.61
C PHE A 105 -1.60 2.60 -9.61
N ILE A 106 -1.98 1.69 -10.51
CA ILE A 106 -3.12 1.87 -11.42
C ILE A 106 -4.40 2.24 -10.66
N PHE A 107 -4.65 1.60 -9.52
CA PHE A 107 -5.84 1.88 -8.71
C PHE A 107 -5.68 3.05 -7.72
N GLY A 108 -4.46 3.54 -7.49
CA GLY A 108 -4.20 4.59 -6.50
C GLY A 108 -4.97 5.89 -6.74
N SER A 109 -5.00 6.35 -8.00
CA SER A 109 -5.73 7.58 -8.37
C SER A 109 -7.26 7.42 -8.30
N TYR A 110 -7.76 6.21 -8.58
CA TYR A 110 -9.16 5.87 -8.42
C TYR A 110 -9.55 5.88 -6.94
N LEU A 111 -8.76 5.25 -6.08
CA LEU A 111 -9.06 5.12 -4.65
C LEU A 111 -9.16 6.49 -3.96
N THR A 112 -8.27 7.43 -4.26
CA THR A 112 -8.33 8.80 -3.70
C THR A 112 -9.58 9.55 -4.13
N ARG A 113 -10.00 9.42 -5.39
CA ARG A 113 -11.23 10.05 -5.91
C ARG A 113 -12.49 9.41 -5.31
N ALA A 114 -12.54 8.09 -5.27
CA ALA A 114 -13.63 7.34 -4.67
C ALA A 114 -13.81 7.70 -3.19
N GLU A 115 -12.71 7.83 -2.43
CA GLU A 115 -12.74 8.25 -1.03
C GLU A 115 -13.43 9.62 -0.84
N THR A 116 -13.08 10.61 -1.68
CA THR A 116 -13.69 11.94 -1.65
C THR A 116 -15.20 11.89 -1.88
N ILE A 117 -15.64 11.12 -2.87
CA ILE A 117 -17.07 10.98 -3.22
C ILE A 117 -17.84 10.24 -2.13
N ILE A 118 -17.28 9.15 -1.59
CA ILE A 118 -17.95 8.29 -0.60
C ILE A 118 -18.11 9.01 0.74
N LEU A 119 -17.12 9.79 1.17
CA LEU A 119 -17.16 10.47 2.47
C LEU A 119 -17.92 11.79 2.41
N ASN A 120 -17.82 12.52 1.30
CA ASN A 120 -18.49 13.79 1.03
C ASN A 120 -18.48 14.77 2.23
N ASN A 121 -17.35 14.85 2.96
CA ASN A 121 -17.23 15.66 4.16
C ASN A 121 -15.79 16.17 4.33
N ALA A 122 -15.61 17.48 4.17
CA ALA A 122 -14.31 18.13 4.23
C ALA A 122 -13.56 17.91 5.55
N LYS A 123 -14.26 17.93 6.69
CA LYS A 123 -13.62 17.69 8.01
C LYS A 123 -13.10 16.27 8.13
N LYS A 124 -13.87 15.28 7.66
CA LYS A 124 -13.45 13.87 7.65
C LYS A 124 -12.27 13.63 6.71
N LEU A 125 -12.30 14.23 5.52
CA LEU A 125 -11.21 14.16 4.55
C LEU A 125 -9.92 14.77 5.11
N SER A 126 -10.01 15.95 5.73
CA SER A 126 -8.86 16.59 6.38
C SER A 126 -8.24 15.71 7.47
N LEU A 127 -9.06 15.07 8.33
CA LEU A 127 -8.55 14.15 9.34
C LEU A 127 -7.86 12.93 8.73
N ILE A 128 -8.41 12.37 7.66
CA ILE A 128 -7.77 11.25 6.94
C ILE A 128 -6.40 11.67 6.42
N ASP A 129 -6.30 12.85 5.80
CA ASP A 129 -5.04 13.31 5.23
C ASP A 129 -3.99 13.59 6.31
N ILE A 130 -4.39 14.13 7.46
CA ILE A 130 -3.52 14.27 8.64
C ILE A 130 -2.99 12.89 9.07
N TYR A 131 -3.86 11.89 9.22
CA TYR A 131 -3.47 10.54 9.65
C TYR A 131 -2.56 9.85 8.63
N LYS A 132 -2.80 10.05 7.33
CA LYS A 132 -1.91 9.55 6.26
C LYS A 132 -0.51 10.19 6.38
N GLN A 133 -0.45 11.52 6.51
CA GLN A 133 0.84 12.23 6.62
C GLN A 133 1.61 11.84 7.90
N MET A 134 0.91 11.75 9.03
CA MET A 134 1.51 11.27 10.28
C MET A 134 2.04 9.85 10.14
N GLY A 135 1.23 8.93 9.60
CA GLY A 135 1.64 7.55 9.35
C GLY A 135 2.88 7.49 8.48
N TYR A 136 2.89 8.22 7.35
CA TYR A 136 4.01 8.27 6.42
C TYR A 136 5.30 8.79 7.07
N LEU A 137 5.24 9.90 7.81
CA LEU A 137 6.40 10.47 8.51
C LEU A 137 6.95 9.53 9.58
N ILE A 138 6.07 8.96 10.40
CA ILE A 138 6.45 7.97 11.42
C ILE A 138 7.08 6.75 10.74
N GLY A 139 6.50 6.26 9.65
CA GLY A 139 7.03 5.13 8.89
C GLY A 139 8.44 5.40 8.36
N MET A 140 8.68 6.57 7.76
CA MET A 140 10.02 6.97 7.28
C MET A 140 11.02 7.04 8.44
N PHE A 141 10.62 7.63 9.57
CA PHE A 141 11.49 7.71 10.75
C PHE A 141 11.82 6.32 11.31
N CYS A 142 10.83 5.43 11.41
CA CYS A 142 11.04 4.04 11.81
C CYS A 142 11.98 3.30 10.85
N SER A 143 11.83 3.50 9.54
CA SER A 143 12.72 2.94 8.51
C SER A 143 14.16 3.40 8.73
N PHE A 144 14.38 4.70 8.92
CA PHE A 144 15.69 5.28 9.18
C PHE A 144 16.33 4.68 10.44
N VAL A 145 15.58 4.63 11.56
CA VAL A 145 16.06 4.04 12.81
C VAL A 145 16.39 2.56 12.61
N PHE A 146 15.54 1.80 11.93
CA PHE A 146 15.76 0.38 11.66
C PHE A 146 17.07 0.15 10.91
N TYR A 147 17.30 0.82 9.79
CA TYR A 147 18.52 0.64 8.99
C TYR A 147 19.77 1.09 9.76
N LYS A 148 19.69 2.19 10.52
CA LYS A 148 20.82 2.67 11.33
C LYS A 148 21.19 1.69 12.45
N LEU A 149 20.20 1.13 13.14
CA LEU A 149 20.42 0.11 14.17
C LEU A 149 20.95 -1.19 13.59
N ALA A 150 20.41 -1.65 12.45
CA ALA A 150 20.88 -2.84 11.75
C ALA A 150 22.36 -2.72 11.36
N GLN A 151 22.78 -1.56 10.87
CA GLN A 151 24.17 -1.29 10.53
C GLN A 151 25.07 -1.17 11.78
N THR A 152 24.64 -0.42 12.80
CA THR A 152 25.52 -0.04 13.92
C THR A 152 25.62 -1.11 15.01
N LEU A 153 24.49 -1.71 15.42
CA LEU A 153 24.46 -2.66 16.53
C LEU A 153 24.61 -4.10 16.09
N TYR A 154 24.06 -4.44 14.91
CA TYR A 154 24.03 -5.82 14.41
C TYR A 154 25.06 -6.08 13.30
N ASN A 155 25.83 -5.06 12.89
CA ASN A 155 26.86 -5.13 11.86
C ASN A 155 26.38 -5.74 10.53
N ILE A 156 25.08 -5.57 10.22
CA ILE A 156 24.46 -6.05 8.98
C ILE A 156 24.74 -5.01 7.91
N ASN A 157 25.82 -5.22 7.15
CA ASN A 157 26.27 -4.25 6.15
C ASN A 157 25.71 -4.49 4.73
N SER A 158 25.12 -5.66 4.47
CA SER A 158 24.47 -5.94 3.18
C SER A 158 23.04 -5.43 3.14
N SER A 159 22.74 -4.59 2.14
CA SER A 159 21.40 -4.02 1.94
C SER A 159 20.33 -5.11 1.75
N GLU A 160 20.65 -6.21 1.07
CA GLU A 160 19.74 -7.36 0.90
C GLU A 160 19.30 -7.97 2.23
N ASN A 161 20.22 -8.12 3.19
CA ASN A 161 19.89 -8.69 4.51
C ASN A 161 19.07 -7.69 5.34
N GLN A 162 19.43 -6.41 5.32
CA GLN A 162 18.64 -5.38 6.00
C GLN A 162 17.21 -5.35 5.48
N VAL A 163 17.05 -5.40 4.16
CA VAL A 163 15.74 -5.44 3.52
C VAL A 163 15.02 -6.76 3.80
N TYR A 164 15.71 -7.90 3.83
CA TYR A 164 15.07 -9.17 4.22
C TYR A 164 14.46 -9.08 5.63
N TYR A 165 15.17 -8.53 6.61
CA TYR A 165 14.65 -8.40 7.98
C TYR A 165 13.50 -7.39 8.09
N ILE A 166 13.54 -6.26 7.38
CA ILE A 166 12.44 -5.28 7.43
C ILE A 166 11.14 -5.83 6.81
N HIS A 167 11.23 -6.85 5.93
CA HIS A 167 10.04 -7.49 5.37
C HIS A 167 9.17 -8.22 6.41
N PHE A 168 9.72 -8.63 7.55
CA PHE A 168 8.89 -9.14 8.66
C PHE A 168 8.04 -8.05 9.31
N VAL A 169 8.56 -6.82 9.35
CA VAL A 169 7.78 -5.64 9.77
C VAL A 169 6.70 -5.34 8.74
N PHE A 170 7.04 -5.39 7.45
CA PHE A 170 6.07 -5.24 6.35
C PHE A 170 4.94 -6.25 6.44
N LEU A 171 5.24 -7.52 6.68
CA LEU A 171 4.25 -8.58 6.83
C LEU A 171 3.28 -8.30 7.98
N THR A 172 3.81 -7.91 9.14
CA THR A 172 3.02 -7.59 10.33
C THR A 172 2.09 -6.40 10.06
N LEU A 173 2.63 -5.32 9.48
CA LEU A 173 1.84 -4.14 9.10
C LEU A 173 0.76 -4.50 8.09
N GLN A 174 1.08 -5.30 7.07
CA GLN A 174 0.14 -5.67 6.01
C GLN A 174 -1.04 -6.48 6.55
N ILE A 175 -0.79 -7.40 7.49
CA ILE A 175 -1.85 -8.15 8.17
C ILE A 175 -2.76 -7.19 8.94
N LEU A 176 -2.19 -6.23 9.69
CA LEU A 176 -2.97 -5.24 10.42
C LEU A 176 -3.79 -4.35 9.48
N ILE A 177 -3.21 -3.91 8.36
CA ILE A 177 -3.89 -3.10 7.35
C ILE A 177 -5.13 -3.83 6.82
N ILE A 178 -5.00 -5.10 6.44
CA ILE A 178 -6.13 -5.91 5.94
C ILE A 178 -7.21 -6.06 7.03
N ILE A 179 -6.82 -6.35 8.28
CA ILE A 179 -7.76 -6.47 9.40
C ILE A 179 -8.54 -5.17 9.61
N PHE A 180 -7.86 -4.02 9.65
CA PHE A 180 -8.49 -2.72 9.88
C PHE A 180 -9.31 -2.25 8.68
N LEU A 181 -8.90 -2.57 7.44
CA LEU A 181 -9.69 -2.34 6.25
C LEU A 181 -11.04 -3.09 6.36
N LEU A 182 -11.01 -4.39 6.66
CA LEU A 182 -12.23 -5.18 6.80
C LEU A 182 -13.10 -4.68 7.95
N ARG A 183 -12.51 -4.29 9.08
CA ARG A 183 -13.24 -3.71 10.23
C ARG A 183 -13.89 -2.37 9.87
N ALA A 184 -13.20 -1.49 9.14
CA ALA A 184 -13.73 -0.19 8.72
C ALA A 184 -15.00 -0.32 7.88
N PHE A 185 -15.15 -1.43 7.16
CA PHE A 185 -16.29 -1.70 6.29
C PHE A 185 -17.29 -2.71 6.88
N LYS A 186 -17.07 -3.20 8.10
CA LYS A 186 -17.94 -4.16 8.81
C LYS A 186 -19.25 -3.53 9.32
N GLY A 187 -19.47 -2.22 9.09
CA GLY A 187 -20.64 -1.47 9.53
C GLY A 187 -21.96 -2.04 9.00
N ARG A 188 -22.69 -2.69 9.91
CA ARG A 188 -24.02 -3.30 9.78
C ARG A 188 -25.02 -2.40 9.05
N HIS A 189 -25.81 -2.99 8.15
CA HIS A 189 -27.20 -2.55 7.95
C HIS A 189 -27.89 -2.78 9.30
N ILE A 190 -28.13 -1.73 10.07
CA ILE A 190 -29.23 -1.74 11.01
C ILE A 190 -30.30 -0.92 10.31
N ASP A 191 -31.17 -1.60 9.58
CA ASP A 191 -32.49 -1.06 9.28
C ASP A 191 -33.24 -1.02 10.61
N ASN A 192 -33.20 0.12 11.29
CA ASN A 192 -34.24 0.43 12.26
C ASN A 192 -35.38 1.08 11.49
N ASN A 193 -36.19 0.23 10.84
CA ASN A 193 -37.61 0.53 10.69
C ASN A 193 -38.25 0.33 12.07
N SER A 194 -38.47 1.43 12.78
CA SER A 194 -39.53 1.60 13.78
C SER A 194 -39.56 3.07 14.20
#